data_AF-A0A838TBK2-F1
#
_entry.id   AF-A0A838TBK2-F1
#
_cell.length_a   1.000
_cell.length_b   1.000
_cell.length_c   1.000
_cell.angle_alpha   90.00
_cell.angle_beta   90.00
_cell.angle_gamma   90.00
#
_symmetry.space_group_name_H-M   'P 1'
#
loop_
_entity.id
_entity.type
_entity.pdbx_description
1 polymer ?
#
loop_
_entity_poly.entity_id
_entity_poly.type
_entity_poly.pdbx_seq_one_letter_code
_entity_poly.pdbx_strand_id
1 'polypeptide(L)'
;MKDLTNSQTERKNILNNNIALQELYEQLGFRALKFEAKYRYTKQQISRFFEVDTRTIERLLENHAAELAENGYELFSGKRLREFRNAVLTYLKEYRRNVSDVDVGDISEMIGIDDISSKTPYIGIFTFRAFLNIGMLLTGSERARELRSAILDIVIDVLNKKMGGSTKYINQREEEFLPSAIREFNYRQEFTDALNKYIEPNNFKYAQLTDKIYLSIFKENAREYRQILNLNSKENVRLTMYSEVLDLISSYENGFAAYLKKKFESIGRKLELIEAHELFNEFENLTIEIYEPLREKARSLMASRDMALRDALHEKLKSYIGIVSSEDFEKFIGEHSISLEERIEENKEVFKRLKGR
;
A
#
# COMPACT_ATOMS: atom_id res chain seq x y z
N MET A 1 -9.91 -13.61 -8.66
CA MET A 1 -10.77 -12.43 -8.38
C MET A 1 -10.74 -12.22 -6.87
N LYS A 2 -10.22 -11.07 -6.41
CA LYS A 2 -10.08 -10.76 -4.98
C LYS A 2 -11.47 -10.66 -4.35
N ASP A 3 -11.72 -11.40 -3.27
CA ASP A 3 -13.03 -11.43 -2.62
C ASP A 3 -13.10 -10.35 -1.53
N LEU A 4 -13.55 -9.17 -1.93
CA LEU A 4 -13.69 -8.00 -1.07
C LEU A 4 -14.70 -8.19 0.06
N THR A 5 -15.56 -9.21 0.01
CA THR A 5 -16.54 -9.46 1.07
C THR A 5 -15.88 -10.03 2.32
N ASN A 6 -14.80 -10.79 2.15
CA ASN A 6 -14.13 -11.53 3.22
C ASN A 6 -12.78 -10.94 3.64
N SER A 7 -12.21 -10.01 2.87
CA SER A 7 -10.89 -9.45 3.16
C SER A 7 -10.95 -7.98 3.60
N GLN A 8 -10.86 -7.73 4.92
CA GLN A 8 -10.77 -6.38 5.46
C GLN A 8 -9.51 -5.64 5.00
N THR A 9 -8.37 -6.34 4.91
CA THR A 9 -7.11 -5.77 4.44
C THR A 9 -7.22 -5.26 3.00
N GLU A 10 -7.83 -6.04 2.10
CA GLU A 10 -8.02 -5.61 0.71
C GLU A 10 -8.95 -4.41 0.61
N ARG A 11 -10.07 -4.42 1.34
CA ARG A 11 -10.97 -3.25 1.41
C ARG A 11 -10.21 -2.02 1.89
N LYS A 12 -9.40 -2.14 2.94
CA LYS A 12 -8.65 -1.01 3.48
C LYS A 12 -7.56 -0.52 2.52
N ASN A 13 -6.88 -1.40 1.80
CA ASN A 13 -5.92 -1.02 0.77
C ASN A 13 -6.58 -0.24 -0.37
N ILE A 14 -7.74 -0.70 -0.84
CA ILE A 14 -8.53 0.02 -1.86
C ILE A 14 -8.93 1.40 -1.35
N LEU A 15 -9.47 1.47 -0.12
CA LEU A 15 -9.92 2.73 0.44
C LEU A 15 -8.75 3.68 0.70
N ASN A 16 -7.56 3.19 1.07
CA ASN A 16 -6.36 4.02 1.26
C ASN A 16 -5.74 4.56 -0.04
N ASN A 17 -6.08 3.97 -1.19
CA ASN A 17 -5.66 4.48 -2.48
C ASN A 17 -6.53 5.68 -2.90
N ASN A 18 -6.18 6.88 -2.42
CA ASN A 18 -6.93 8.11 -2.69
C ASN A 18 -7.05 8.43 -4.19
N ILE A 19 -6.07 8.03 -4.99
CA ILE A 19 -6.07 8.22 -6.45
C ILE A 19 -7.17 7.36 -7.08
N ALA A 20 -7.26 6.09 -6.67
CA ALA A 20 -8.35 5.23 -7.12
C ALA A 20 -9.71 5.68 -6.60
N LEU A 21 -9.79 6.21 -5.37
CA LEU A 21 -11.03 6.80 -4.84
C LEU A 21 -11.52 7.99 -5.66
N GLN A 22 -10.60 8.84 -6.15
CA GLN A 22 -10.97 9.97 -7.00
C GLN A 22 -11.55 9.48 -8.33
N GLU A 23 -10.86 8.55 -9.00
CA GLU A 23 -11.36 7.96 -10.27
C GLU A 23 -12.71 7.26 -10.07
N LEU A 24 -12.86 6.52 -8.96
CA LEU A 24 -14.14 5.88 -8.59
C LEU A 24 -15.27 6.89 -8.42
N TYR A 25 -14.97 8.02 -7.79
CA TYR A 25 -15.95 9.07 -7.58
C TYR A 25 -16.39 9.69 -8.91
N GLU A 26 -15.45 9.96 -9.81
CA GLU A 26 -15.71 10.54 -11.13
C GLU A 26 -16.54 9.59 -12.03
N GLN A 27 -16.25 8.28 -12.00
CA GLN A 27 -16.95 7.30 -12.82
C GLN A 27 -18.33 6.89 -12.29
N LEU A 28 -18.49 6.73 -10.96
CA LEU A 28 -19.76 6.30 -10.39
C LEU A 28 -20.83 7.39 -10.41
N GLY A 29 -20.43 8.67 -10.40
CA GLY A 29 -21.35 9.80 -10.51
C GLY A 29 -22.45 9.84 -9.43
N PHE A 30 -22.24 9.14 -8.30
CA PHE A 30 -23.25 9.02 -7.25
C PHE A 30 -23.41 10.36 -6.53
N ARG A 31 -24.53 11.05 -6.82
CA ARG A 31 -24.73 12.42 -6.34
C ARG A 31 -24.87 12.43 -4.82
N ALA A 32 -24.15 13.37 -4.20
CA ALA A 32 -24.07 13.50 -2.76
C ALA A 32 -24.22 14.96 -2.34
N LEU A 33 -24.73 15.18 -1.13
CA LEU A 33 -24.73 16.52 -0.55
C LEU A 33 -23.33 16.84 -0.02
N LYS A 34 -22.77 17.99 -0.42
CA LYS A 34 -21.54 18.50 0.17
C LYS A 34 -21.87 19.21 1.49
N PHE A 35 -21.37 18.67 2.61
CA PHE A 35 -21.52 19.25 3.95
C PHE A 35 -20.21 19.08 4.73
N GLU A 36 -19.73 20.14 5.37
CA GLU A 36 -18.41 20.19 6.03
C GLU A 36 -17.27 19.77 5.08
N ALA A 37 -17.28 20.30 3.86
CA ALA A 37 -16.33 19.98 2.78
C ALA A 37 -16.29 18.51 2.33
N LYS A 38 -17.16 17.63 2.86
CA LYS A 38 -17.24 16.22 2.50
C LYS A 38 -18.57 15.90 1.81
N TYR A 39 -18.55 14.94 0.89
CA TYR A 39 -19.77 14.35 0.34
C TYR A 39 -20.39 13.41 1.39
N ARG A 40 -21.67 13.64 1.68
CA ARG A 40 -22.42 12.94 2.73
C ARG A 40 -23.60 12.18 2.13
N TYR A 41 -23.81 10.96 2.62
CA TYR A 41 -24.89 10.06 2.24
C TYR A 41 -25.68 9.64 3.48
N THR A 42 -26.99 9.47 3.34
CA THR A 42 -27.87 8.89 4.36
C THR A 42 -27.98 7.38 4.19
N LYS A 43 -28.46 6.71 5.25
CA LYS A 43 -28.72 5.27 5.21
C LYS A 43 -29.71 4.92 4.10
N GLN A 44 -30.79 5.69 3.95
CA GLN A 44 -31.80 5.45 2.91
C GLN A 44 -31.24 5.58 1.50
N GLN A 45 -30.36 6.56 1.25
CA GLN A 45 -29.67 6.69 -0.05
C GLN A 45 -28.83 5.46 -0.38
N ILE A 46 -28.06 4.96 0.59
CA ILE A 46 -27.23 3.77 0.43
C ILE A 46 -28.11 2.53 0.20
N SER A 47 -29.14 2.36 1.02
CA SER A 47 -30.11 1.26 0.91
C SER A 47 -30.73 1.18 -0.48
N ARG A 48 -31.16 2.35 -1.00
CA ARG A 48 -31.75 2.47 -2.33
C ARG A 48 -30.74 2.16 -3.44
N PHE A 49 -29.54 2.74 -3.36
CA PHE A 49 -28.50 2.49 -4.36
C PHE A 49 -28.18 1.01 -4.49
N PHE A 50 -28.08 0.30 -3.36
CA PHE A 50 -27.78 -1.12 -3.35
C PHE A 50 -28.99 -2.03 -3.51
N GLU A 51 -30.20 -1.47 -3.64
CA GLU A 51 -31.45 -2.23 -3.75
C GLU A 51 -31.64 -3.24 -2.60
N VAL A 52 -31.34 -2.79 -1.37
CA VAL A 52 -31.50 -3.58 -0.13
C VAL A 52 -32.38 -2.85 0.88
N ASP A 53 -32.91 -3.59 1.86
CA ASP A 53 -33.58 -3.01 3.02
C ASP A 53 -32.63 -2.23 3.93
N THR A 54 -33.15 -1.18 4.58
CA THR A 54 -32.39 -0.38 5.54
C THR A 54 -31.90 -1.20 6.73
N ARG A 55 -32.63 -2.26 7.09
CA ARG A 55 -32.24 -3.28 8.09
C ARG A 55 -30.97 -4.01 7.72
N THR A 56 -30.71 -4.23 6.44
CA THR A 56 -29.47 -4.86 5.96
C THR A 56 -28.27 -3.96 6.25
N ILE A 57 -28.44 -2.64 6.06
CA ILE A 57 -27.41 -1.65 6.38
C ILE A 57 -27.20 -1.55 7.89
N GLU A 58 -28.26 -1.59 8.70
CA GLU A 58 -28.18 -1.63 10.17
C GLU A 58 -27.39 -2.84 10.66
N ARG A 59 -27.67 -4.03 10.12
CA ARG A 59 -26.93 -5.26 10.46
C ARG A 59 -25.44 -5.14 10.11
N LEU A 60 -25.08 -4.48 9.01
CA LEU A 60 -23.68 -4.22 8.67
C LEU A 60 -23.03 -3.25 9.65
N LEU A 61 -23.74 -2.19 10.06
CA LEU A 61 -23.27 -1.25 11.07
C LEU A 61 -23.02 -1.92 12.42
N GLU A 62 -23.86 -2.88 12.81
CA GLU A 62 -23.68 -3.66 14.04
C GLU A 62 -22.46 -4.60 13.95
N ASN A 63 -22.34 -5.35 12.85
CA ASN A 63 -21.28 -6.35 12.69
C ASN A 63 -19.91 -5.76 12.33
N HIS A 64 -19.86 -4.58 11.73
CA HIS A 64 -18.63 -3.94 11.23
C HIS A 64 -18.46 -2.50 11.73
N ALA A 65 -18.94 -2.21 12.94
CA ALA A 65 -18.97 -0.86 13.52
C ALA A 65 -17.62 -0.15 13.47
N ALA A 66 -16.55 -0.82 13.90
CA ALA A 66 -15.20 -0.24 13.93
C ALA A 66 -14.66 0.10 12.54
N GLU A 67 -14.82 -0.83 11.58
CA GLU A 67 -14.38 -0.64 10.20
C GLU A 67 -15.15 0.51 9.52
N LEU A 68 -16.47 0.55 9.69
CA LEU A 68 -17.30 1.59 9.07
C LEU A 68 -17.07 2.97 9.70
N ALA A 69 -16.87 3.04 11.02
CA ALA A 69 -16.51 4.28 11.70
C ALA A 69 -15.15 4.83 11.21
N GLU A 70 -14.13 3.97 11.12
CA GLU A 70 -12.82 4.34 10.57
C GLU A 70 -12.94 4.87 9.13
N ASN A 71 -13.83 4.28 8.33
CA ASN A 71 -14.05 4.66 6.94
C ASN A 71 -15.08 5.80 6.76
N GLY A 72 -15.55 6.43 7.84
CA GLY A 72 -16.31 7.67 7.80
C GLY A 72 -17.82 7.51 7.90
N TYR A 73 -18.31 6.48 8.59
CA TYR A 73 -19.64 6.46 9.18
C TYR A 73 -19.66 7.27 10.48
N GLU A 74 -20.63 8.18 10.61
CA GLU A 74 -20.77 9.06 11.77
C GLU A 74 -22.26 9.22 12.14
N LEU A 75 -22.56 9.37 13.43
CA LEU A 75 -23.89 9.76 13.91
C LEU A 75 -23.95 11.27 14.11
N PHE A 76 -24.83 11.94 13.38
CA PHE A 76 -25.09 13.36 13.56
C PHE A 76 -26.23 13.54 14.55
N SER A 77 -26.05 14.42 15.54
CA SER A 77 -27.05 14.74 16.56
C SER A 77 -27.00 16.23 16.93
N GLY A 78 -28.01 16.69 17.69
CA GLY A 78 -28.02 18.04 18.27
C GLY A 78 -27.86 19.16 17.24
N LYS A 79 -26.89 20.06 17.47
CA LYS A 79 -26.62 21.22 16.60
C LYS A 79 -26.19 20.82 15.19
N ARG A 80 -25.27 19.84 15.08
CA ARG A 80 -24.73 19.37 13.79
C ARG A 80 -25.81 18.77 12.89
N LEU A 81 -26.76 18.04 13.48
CA LEU A 81 -27.93 17.54 12.77
C LEU A 81 -28.83 18.67 12.24
N ARG A 82 -29.07 19.72 13.03
CA ARG A 82 -29.86 20.88 12.59
C ARG A 82 -29.18 21.61 11.42
N GLU A 83 -27.87 21.79 11.50
CA GLU A 83 -27.08 22.41 10.42
C GLU A 83 -27.12 21.57 9.15
N PHE A 84 -26.97 20.25 9.26
CA PHE A 84 -27.09 19.33 8.13
C PHE A 84 -28.49 19.40 7.50
N ARG A 85 -29.56 19.34 8.30
CA ARG A 85 -30.95 19.50 7.82
C ARG A 85 -31.15 20.81 7.06
N ASN A 86 -30.61 21.92 7.58
CA ASN A 86 -30.70 23.22 6.93
C ASN A 86 -29.93 23.23 5.59
N ALA A 87 -28.73 22.65 5.54
CA ALA A 87 -27.95 22.54 4.31
C ALA A 87 -28.69 21.75 3.22
N VAL A 88 -29.32 20.63 3.60
CA VAL A 88 -30.17 19.83 2.71
C VAL A 88 -31.32 20.68 2.15
N LEU A 89 -32.05 21.37 3.03
CA LEU A 89 -33.18 22.21 2.63
C LEU A 89 -32.77 23.36 1.71
N THR A 90 -31.62 23.99 1.95
CA THR A 90 -31.07 25.05 1.08
C THR A 90 -30.73 24.50 -0.29
N TYR A 91 -29.99 23.38 -0.35
CA TYR A 91 -29.63 22.72 -1.61
C TYR A 91 -30.88 22.38 -2.44
N LEU A 92 -31.92 21.84 -1.81
CA LEU A 92 -33.18 21.52 -2.47
C LEU A 92 -33.90 22.76 -3.02
N LYS A 93 -33.92 23.87 -2.28
CA LYS A 93 -34.55 25.12 -2.73
C LYS A 93 -33.83 25.71 -3.94
N GLU A 94 -32.51 25.70 -3.93
CA GLU A 94 -31.69 26.18 -5.05
C GLU A 94 -31.90 25.30 -6.29
N TYR A 95 -31.97 23.99 -6.11
CA TYR A 95 -32.19 23.06 -7.21
C TYR A 95 -33.60 23.17 -7.80
N ARG A 96 -34.65 23.25 -6.96
CA ARG A 96 -36.05 23.45 -7.41
C ARG A 96 -36.26 24.73 -8.21
N ARG A 97 -35.44 25.77 -7.99
CA ARG A 97 -35.50 26.99 -8.80
C ARG A 97 -35.03 26.79 -10.25
N ASN A 98 -34.30 25.71 -10.51
CA ASN A 98 -33.64 25.44 -11.78
C ASN A 98 -34.24 24.25 -12.55
N VAL A 99 -35.31 23.60 -12.04
CA VAL A 99 -35.92 22.40 -12.66
C VAL A 99 -37.45 22.46 -12.58
N SER A 100 -38.16 21.94 -13.58
CA SER A 100 -39.63 21.87 -13.61
C SER A 100 -40.20 20.94 -12.52
N ASP A 101 -41.39 21.29 -11.99
CA ASP A 101 -42.07 20.63 -10.85
C ASP A 101 -42.26 19.10 -10.97
N VAL A 102 -42.12 18.52 -12.17
CA VAL A 102 -42.26 17.08 -12.44
C VAL A 102 -41.10 16.24 -11.86
N ASP A 103 -39.90 16.80 -11.67
CA ASP A 103 -38.71 16.07 -11.19
C ASP A 103 -38.53 16.09 -9.66
N VAL A 104 -39.42 16.76 -8.92
CA VAL A 104 -39.21 17.06 -7.48
C VAL A 104 -39.37 15.83 -6.58
N GLY A 105 -40.20 14.86 -6.99
CA GLY A 105 -40.40 13.59 -6.28
C GLY A 105 -39.15 12.72 -6.26
N ASP A 106 -38.55 12.52 -7.43
CA ASP A 106 -37.33 11.72 -7.59
C ASP A 106 -36.15 12.28 -6.79
N ILE A 107 -36.05 13.61 -6.67
CA ILE A 107 -34.97 14.29 -5.94
C ILE A 107 -35.12 14.13 -4.41
N SER A 108 -36.35 14.21 -3.90
CA SER A 108 -36.64 14.00 -2.47
C SER A 108 -36.16 12.62 -2.01
N GLU A 109 -36.41 11.67 -2.89
CA GLU A 109 -36.14 10.26 -2.70
C GLU A 109 -34.66 9.93 -2.99
N MET A 110 -33.98 10.75 -3.79
CA MET A 110 -32.56 10.67 -4.12
C MET A 110 -31.63 11.26 -3.03
N ILE A 111 -32.10 12.22 -2.24
CA ILE A 111 -31.35 12.78 -1.08
C ILE A 111 -31.67 12.02 0.23
N GLY A 112 -32.66 11.14 0.21
CA GLY A 112 -33.14 10.43 1.41
C GLY A 112 -33.78 11.40 2.40
N ILE A 113 -34.67 12.26 1.91
CA ILE A 113 -35.37 13.26 2.74
C ILE A 113 -36.16 12.61 3.87
N ASP A 114 -36.64 11.36 3.73
CA ASP A 114 -37.41 10.71 4.79
C ASP A 114 -36.56 10.48 6.05
N ASP A 115 -35.31 10.03 5.88
CA ASP A 115 -34.33 9.95 6.99
C ASP A 115 -34.10 11.33 7.63
N ILE A 116 -34.02 12.39 6.81
CA ILE A 116 -33.67 13.75 7.24
C ILE A 116 -34.84 14.46 7.92
N SER A 117 -36.07 14.18 7.48
CA SER A 117 -37.33 14.73 8.00
C SER A 117 -37.87 13.96 9.21
N SER A 118 -37.33 12.78 9.51
CA SER A 118 -37.65 12.00 10.69
C SER A 118 -37.48 12.82 11.98
N LYS A 119 -38.36 12.63 12.96
CA LYS A 119 -38.28 13.30 14.28
C LYS A 119 -37.18 12.72 15.19
N THR A 120 -36.32 11.84 14.67
CA THR A 120 -35.27 11.21 15.48
C THR A 120 -34.22 12.25 15.90
N PRO A 121 -33.63 12.11 17.10
CA PRO A 121 -32.60 13.02 17.60
C PRO A 121 -31.22 12.77 16.97
N TYR A 122 -31.08 11.71 16.17
CA TYR A 122 -29.85 11.33 15.49
C TYR A 122 -30.13 10.79 14.08
N ILE A 123 -29.13 10.91 13.19
CA ILE A 123 -29.12 10.34 11.84
C ILE A 123 -27.73 9.75 11.54
N GLY A 124 -27.69 8.60 10.89
CA GLY A 124 -26.45 7.98 10.39
C GLY A 124 -26.03 8.59 9.06
N ILE A 125 -24.81 9.11 9.00
CA ILE A 125 -24.23 9.78 7.84
C ILE A 125 -22.96 9.05 7.43
N PHE A 126 -22.78 8.89 6.13
CA PHE A 126 -21.67 8.17 5.53
C PHE A 126 -20.89 9.10 4.60
N THR A 127 -19.56 8.96 4.57
CA THR A 127 -18.74 9.52 3.49
C THR A 127 -18.75 8.61 2.25
N PHE A 128 -18.15 9.07 1.15
CA PHE A 128 -17.96 8.21 -0.04
C PHE A 128 -17.14 6.95 0.26
N ARG A 129 -16.11 7.08 1.11
CA ARG A 129 -15.30 5.96 1.57
C ARG A 129 -16.16 4.93 2.32
N ALA A 130 -17.03 5.38 3.23
CA ALA A 130 -17.96 4.50 3.95
C ALA A 130 -19.00 3.86 3.02
N PHE A 131 -19.49 4.60 2.03
CA PHE A 131 -20.39 4.07 0.99
C PHE A 131 -19.76 2.91 0.21
N LEU A 132 -18.53 3.09 -0.29
CA LEU A 132 -17.79 2.03 -0.97
C LEU A 132 -17.55 0.84 -0.04
N ASN A 133 -17.21 1.10 1.23
CA ASN A 133 -17.03 0.06 2.24
C ASN A 133 -18.30 -0.78 2.42
N ILE A 134 -19.48 -0.16 2.51
CA ILE A 134 -20.75 -0.87 2.58
C ILE A 134 -20.95 -1.76 1.35
N GLY A 135 -20.70 -1.22 0.15
CA GLY A 135 -20.80 -1.99 -1.09
C GLY A 135 -19.85 -3.19 -1.14
N MET A 136 -18.65 -3.06 -0.57
CA MET A 136 -17.69 -4.16 -0.48
C MET A 136 -18.11 -5.22 0.55
N LEU A 137 -18.83 -4.85 1.62
CA LEU A 137 -19.34 -5.77 2.65
C LEU A 137 -20.67 -6.45 2.26
N LEU A 138 -21.49 -5.82 1.43
CA LEU A 138 -22.83 -6.31 1.10
C LEU A 138 -22.79 -7.61 0.28
N THR A 139 -23.26 -8.69 0.90
CA THR A 139 -23.53 -9.97 0.24
C THR A 139 -25.02 -10.04 -0.12
N GLY A 140 -25.34 -10.45 -1.36
CA GLY A 140 -26.72 -10.59 -1.83
C GLY A 140 -27.35 -9.36 -2.49
N SER A 141 -26.56 -8.33 -2.84
CA SER A 141 -26.99 -7.22 -3.69
C SER A 141 -26.27 -7.29 -5.05
N GLU A 142 -27.06 -7.27 -6.13
CA GLU A 142 -26.53 -7.22 -7.50
C GLU A 142 -25.77 -5.92 -7.76
N ARG A 143 -26.32 -4.79 -7.32
CA ARG A 143 -25.65 -3.47 -7.35
C ARG A 143 -24.33 -3.46 -6.60
N ALA A 144 -24.28 -4.13 -5.44
CA ALA A 144 -23.04 -4.24 -4.68
C ALA A 144 -22.00 -5.11 -5.41
N ARG A 145 -22.46 -6.17 -6.11
CA ARG A 145 -21.60 -7.01 -6.95
C ARG A 145 -21.01 -6.22 -8.12
N GLU A 146 -21.84 -5.48 -8.85
CA GLU A 146 -21.42 -4.59 -9.94
C GLU A 146 -20.42 -3.55 -9.44
N LEU A 147 -20.70 -2.90 -8.30
CA LEU A 147 -19.80 -1.93 -7.70
C LEU A 147 -18.45 -2.56 -7.34
N ARG A 148 -18.42 -3.75 -6.74
CA ARG A 148 -17.15 -4.44 -6.42
C ARG A 148 -16.33 -4.75 -7.67
N SER A 149 -16.98 -5.19 -8.74
CA SER A 149 -16.31 -5.41 -10.03
C SER A 149 -15.72 -4.10 -10.57
N ALA A 150 -16.50 -3.03 -10.61
CA ALA A 150 -16.04 -1.72 -11.04
C ALA A 150 -14.88 -1.19 -10.18
N ILE A 151 -14.93 -1.37 -8.86
CA ILE A 151 -13.83 -1.02 -7.95
C ILE A 151 -12.54 -1.74 -8.33
N LEU A 152 -12.60 -3.05 -8.53
CA LEU A 152 -11.41 -3.84 -8.88
C LEU A 152 -10.82 -3.40 -10.23
N ASP A 153 -11.68 -3.21 -11.24
CA ASP A 153 -11.26 -2.80 -12.58
C ASP A 153 -10.63 -1.40 -12.55
N ILE A 154 -11.25 -0.44 -11.87
CA ILE A 154 -10.74 0.94 -11.74
C ILE A 154 -9.42 0.97 -10.98
N VAL A 155 -9.29 0.21 -9.89
CA VAL A 155 -8.02 0.14 -9.15
C VAL A 155 -6.90 -0.41 -10.02
N ILE A 156 -7.17 -1.47 -10.80
CA ILE A 156 -6.20 -2.05 -11.75
C ILE A 156 -5.83 -1.02 -12.82
N ASP A 157 -6.82 -0.32 -13.38
CA ASP A 157 -6.60 0.69 -14.43
C ASP A 157 -5.79 1.88 -13.91
N VAL A 158 -6.09 2.39 -12.71
CA VAL A 158 -5.34 3.49 -12.08
C VAL A 158 -3.89 3.08 -11.86
N LEU A 159 -3.67 1.87 -11.33
CA LEU A 159 -2.34 1.30 -11.16
C LEU A 159 -1.60 1.22 -12.50
N ASN A 160 -2.21 0.65 -13.53
CA ASN A 160 -1.60 0.52 -14.86
C ASN A 160 -1.28 1.88 -15.51
N LYS A 161 -2.23 2.83 -15.47
CA LYS A 161 -2.06 4.20 -16.00
C LYS A 161 -0.93 4.93 -15.29
N LYS A 162 -0.88 4.87 -13.96
CA LYS A 162 0.15 5.55 -13.17
C LYS A 162 1.53 4.92 -13.33
N MET A 163 1.61 3.62 -13.58
CA MET A 163 2.88 2.89 -13.69
C MET A 163 3.45 2.76 -15.11
N GLY A 164 2.75 3.24 -16.14
CA GLY A 164 3.27 3.23 -17.52
C GLY A 164 3.53 1.82 -18.09
N GLY A 165 2.87 0.79 -17.56
CA GLY A 165 2.90 -0.58 -18.09
C GLY A 165 3.86 -1.56 -17.40
N SER A 166 4.70 -1.15 -16.45
CA SER A 166 5.53 -2.09 -15.65
C SER A 166 5.51 -1.77 -14.16
N THR A 167 5.05 -2.73 -13.36
CA THR A 167 4.96 -2.61 -11.90
C THR A 167 6.27 -3.02 -11.19
N LYS A 168 7.17 -3.70 -11.91
CA LYS A 168 8.42 -4.27 -11.38
C LYS A 168 9.30 -3.24 -10.67
N TYR A 169 9.37 -2.04 -11.20
CA TYR A 169 10.28 -0.98 -10.75
C TYR A 169 9.57 0.17 -10.04
N ILE A 170 8.35 -0.07 -9.51
CA ILE A 170 7.59 0.97 -8.81
C ILE A 170 8.33 1.58 -7.62
N ASN A 171 9.15 0.78 -6.94
CA ASN A 171 10.04 1.20 -5.86
C ASN A 171 10.96 2.37 -6.26
N GLN A 172 11.31 2.50 -7.55
CA GLN A 172 12.23 3.53 -8.02
C GLN A 172 11.64 4.95 -8.02
N ARG A 173 10.32 5.04 -7.88
CA ARG A 173 9.59 6.31 -7.87
C ARG A 173 9.58 6.99 -6.50
N GLU A 174 10.00 6.28 -5.46
CA GLU A 174 10.22 6.84 -4.13
C GLU A 174 11.51 7.67 -4.08
N GLU A 175 11.47 8.84 -3.43
CA GLU A 175 12.62 9.76 -3.29
C GLU A 175 13.90 9.09 -2.77
N GLU A 176 13.79 8.34 -1.68
CA GLU A 176 14.92 7.67 -1.01
C GLU A 176 15.51 6.48 -1.78
N PHE A 177 14.91 6.08 -2.91
CA PHE A 177 15.38 4.92 -3.66
C PHE A 177 16.81 5.14 -4.18
N LEU A 178 17.07 6.30 -4.79
CA LEU A 178 18.36 6.56 -5.42
C LEU A 178 19.52 6.62 -4.42
N PRO A 179 19.42 7.38 -3.29
CA PRO A 179 20.42 7.32 -2.23
C PRO A 179 20.66 5.89 -1.70
N SER A 180 19.60 5.13 -1.48
CA SER A 180 19.68 3.75 -0.95
C SER A 180 20.33 2.79 -1.95
N ALA A 181 20.01 2.92 -3.24
CA ALA A 181 20.62 2.14 -4.31
C ALA A 181 22.13 2.45 -4.48
N ILE A 182 22.54 3.71 -4.33
CA ILE A 182 23.96 4.09 -4.36
C ILE A 182 24.70 3.50 -3.16
N ARG A 183 24.13 3.60 -1.95
CA ARG A 183 24.72 2.98 -0.75
C ARG A 183 24.85 1.47 -0.94
N GLU A 184 23.80 0.80 -1.40
CA GLU A 184 23.81 -0.63 -1.63
C GLU A 184 24.90 -1.04 -2.63
N PHE A 185 25.07 -0.30 -3.72
CA PHE A 185 26.13 -0.58 -4.69
C PHE A 185 27.53 -0.57 -4.04
N ASN A 186 27.80 0.45 -3.21
CA ASN A 186 29.09 0.57 -2.53
C ASN A 186 29.29 -0.53 -1.47
N TYR A 187 28.29 -0.77 -0.62
CA TYR A 187 28.39 -1.81 0.42
C TYR A 187 28.45 -3.22 -0.15
N ARG A 188 27.79 -3.46 -1.29
CA ARG A 188 27.94 -4.71 -2.03
C ARG A 188 29.39 -4.91 -2.46
N GLN A 189 30.02 -3.88 -3.03
CA GLN A 189 31.40 -3.95 -3.46
C GLN A 189 32.32 -4.26 -2.26
N GLU A 190 32.18 -3.51 -1.17
CA GLU A 190 32.94 -3.75 0.08
C GLU A 190 32.77 -5.17 0.59
N PHE A 191 31.55 -5.70 0.57
CA PHE A 191 31.28 -7.07 0.97
C PHE A 191 31.97 -8.09 0.06
N THR A 192 31.84 -7.95 -1.27
CA THR A 192 32.49 -8.86 -2.21
C THR A 192 34.02 -8.81 -2.11
N ASP A 193 34.59 -7.64 -1.86
CA ASP A 193 36.02 -7.45 -1.63
C ASP A 193 36.46 -8.12 -0.32
N ALA A 194 35.67 -8.00 0.74
CA ALA A 194 35.90 -8.71 2.00
C ALA A 194 35.86 -10.24 1.81
N LEU A 195 34.88 -10.76 1.06
CA LEU A 195 34.83 -12.20 0.73
C LEU A 195 36.08 -12.66 -0.04
N ASN A 196 36.64 -11.82 -0.91
CA ASN A 196 37.88 -12.12 -1.62
C ASN A 196 39.12 -12.10 -0.75
N LYS A 197 39.19 -11.12 0.13
CA LYS A 197 40.35 -10.89 0.98
C LYS A 197 40.43 -11.89 2.11
N TYR A 198 39.30 -12.23 2.74
CA TYR A 198 39.27 -12.96 4.01
C TYR A 198 38.87 -14.42 3.88
N ILE A 199 38.33 -14.87 2.74
CA ILE A 199 37.93 -16.26 2.51
C ILE A 199 38.77 -16.85 1.38
N GLU A 200 39.14 -18.12 1.52
CA GLU A 200 39.82 -18.89 0.48
C GLU A 200 39.09 -18.80 -0.88
N PRO A 201 39.82 -18.93 -2.01
CA PRO A 201 39.21 -18.96 -3.34
C PRO A 201 38.18 -20.09 -3.46
N ASN A 202 36.93 -19.71 -3.72
CA ASN A 202 35.84 -20.66 -3.93
C ASN A 202 34.78 -20.00 -4.83
N ASN A 203 34.37 -20.68 -5.90
CA ASN A 203 33.42 -20.14 -6.89
C ASN A 203 32.01 -19.92 -6.33
N PHE A 204 31.64 -20.61 -5.25
CA PHE A 204 30.32 -20.59 -4.66
C PHE A 204 30.17 -19.60 -3.50
N LYS A 205 31.27 -19.06 -2.95
CA LYS A 205 31.23 -18.25 -1.71
C LYS A 205 30.29 -17.04 -1.81
N TYR A 206 30.27 -16.37 -2.95
CA TYR A 206 29.43 -15.20 -3.17
C TYR A 206 27.95 -15.54 -3.15
N ALA A 207 27.55 -16.56 -3.92
CA ALA A 207 26.18 -17.00 -4.03
C ALA A 207 25.67 -17.50 -2.67
N GLN A 208 26.42 -18.38 -2.01
CA GLN A 208 26.00 -19.00 -0.76
C GLN A 208 25.92 -18.00 0.41
N LEU A 209 26.87 -17.07 0.52
CA LEU A 209 26.84 -16.07 1.61
C LEU A 209 25.82 -14.97 1.34
N THR A 210 25.58 -14.60 0.08
CA THR A 210 24.49 -13.68 -0.28
C THR A 210 23.13 -14.34 0.00
N ASP A 211 22.95 -15.61 -0.37
CA ASP A 211 21.71 -16.34 -0.10
C ASP A 211 21.43 -16.48 1.40
N LYS A 212 22.47 -16.62 2.24
CA LYS A 212 22.31 -16.59 3.70
C LYS A 212 21.73 -15.27 4.20
N ILE A 213 22.18 -14.13 3.67
CA ILE A 213 21.62 -12.81 3.99
C ILE A 213 20.15 -12.75 3.58
N TYR A 214 19.81 -13.21 2.37
CA TYR A 214 18.43 -13.18 1.87
C TYR A 214 17.51 -14.08 2.70
N LEU A 215 17.93 -15.31 3.01
CA LEU A 215 17.15 -16.23 3.85
C LEU A 215 16.92 -15.66 5.25
N SER A 216 17.93 -15.00 5.81
CA SER A 216 17.84 -14.34 7.11
C SER A 216 16.81 -13.20 7.10
N ILE A 217 16.81 -12.37 6.06
CA ILE A 217 15.89 -11.22 5.95
C ILE A 217 14.48 -11.67 5.53
N PHE A 218 14.33 -12.46 4.46
CA PHE A 218 13.06 -12.70 3.78
C PHE A 218 12.48 -14.10 3.96
N LYS A 219 13.19 -15.06 4.59
CA LYS A 219 12.83 -16.50 4.61
C LYS A 219 12.78 -17.14 3.21
N GLU A 220 13.19 -16.41 2.18
CA GLU A 220 13.28 -16.83 0.78
C GLU A 220 14.61 -16.35 0.18
N ASN A 221 15.08 -17.03 -0.86
CA ASN A 221 16.31 -16.67 -1.54
C ASN A 221 16.06 -15.77 -2.77
N ALA A 222 17.13 -15.26 -3.37
CA ALA A 222 17.04 -14.36 -4.52
C ALA A 222 16.40 -15.02 -5.76
N ARG A 223 16.49 -16.35 -5.90
CA ARG A 223 15.89 -17.09 -7.02
C ARG A 223 14.37 -17.17 -6.87
N GLU A 224 13.88 -17.45 -5.66
CA GLU A 224 12.44 -17.46 -5.36
C GLU A 224 11.84 -16.08 -5.60
N TYR A 225 12.47 -15.01 -5.11
CA TYR A 225 12.00 -13.65 -5.33
C TYR A 225 12.01 -13.23 -6.81
N ARG A 226 13.00 -13.67 -7.61
CA ARG A 226 12.99 -13.48 -9.07
C ARG A 226 11.77 -14.11 -9.74
N GLN A 227 11.34 -15.28 -9.28
CA GLN A 227 10.17 -15.97 -9.82
C GLN A 227 8.89 -15.22 -9.47
N ILE A 228 8.77 -14.73 -8.23
CA ILE A 228 7.62 -13.94 -7.77
C ILE A 228 7.40 -12.71 -8.68
N LEU A 229 8.47 -12.00 -9.03
CA LEU A 229 8.40 -10.81 -9.89
C LEU A 229 8.56 -11.08 -11.40
N ASN A 230 8.61 -12.35 -11.82
CA ASN A 230 8.84 -12.74 -13.22
C ASN A 230 10.05 -12.01 -13.85
N LEU A 231 11.18 -12.01 -13.16
CA LEU A 231 12.41 -11.36 -13.62
C LEU A 231 13.20 -12.25 -14.58
N ASN A 232 13.69 -11.64 -15.66
CA ASN A 232 14.59 -12.28 -16.61
C ASN A 232 15.99 -12.48 -16.00
N SER A 233 16.79 -13.37 -16.57
CA SER A 233 18.14 -13.69 -16.08
C SER A 233 19.12 -12.51 -16.07
N LYS A 234 18.87 -11.50 -16.91
CA LYS A 234 19.67 -10.27 -17.01
C LYS A 234 19.22 -9.16 -16.07
N GLU A 235 18.04 -9.27 -15.47
CA GLU A 235 17.50 -8.23 -14.60
C GLU A 235 18.14 -8.28 -13.21
N ASN A 236 18.45 -7.10 -12.66
CA ASN A 236 18.99 -6.98 -11.31
C ASN A 236 17.84 -6.95 -10.29
N VAL A 237 17.81 -7.97 -9.44
CA VAL A 237 16.83 -8.15 -8.38
C VAL A 237 16.80 -6.98 -7.39
N ARG A 238 17.96 -6.39 -7.07
CA ARG A 238 18.03 -5.32 -6.08
C ARG A 238 17.40 -4.02 -6.59
N LEU A 239 17.39 -3.80 -7.90
CA LEU A 239 16.71 -2.65 -8.49
C LEU A 239 15.19 -2.70 -8.34
N THR A 240 14.61 -3.84 -7.96
CA THR A 240 13.18 -3.99 -7.64
C THR A 240 12.90 -3.93 -6.13
N MET A 241 13.91 -3.82 -5.27
CA MET A 241 13.71 -3.77 -3.82
C MET A 241 13.47 -2.33 -3.33
N TYR A 242 12.64 -2.19 -2.31
CA TYR A 242 12.36 -0.90 -1.67
C TYR A 242 13.59 -0.35 -0.92
N SER A 243 13.67 0.96 -0.75
CA SER A 243 14.79 1.66 -0.10
C SER A 243 15.13 1.07 1.26
N GLU A 244 14.12 0.86 2.10
CA GLU A 244 14.29 0.32 3.45
C GLU A 244 14.88 -1.10 3.46
N VAL A 245 14.61 -1.85 2.39
CA VAL A 245 15.09 -3.22 2.20
C VAL A 245 16.54 -3.21 1.71
N LEU A 246 16.89 -2.30 0.80
CA LEU A 246 18.26 -2.11 0.34
C LEU A 246 19.19 -1.68 1.47
N ASP A 247 18.74 -0.78 2.34
CA ASP A 247 19.50 -0.34 3.51
C ASP A 247 19.71 -1.47 4.52
N LEU A 248 18.69 -2.32 4.74
CA LEU A 248 18.83 -3.49 5.59
C LEU A 248 19.84 -4.49 5.03
N ILE A 249 19.76 -4.80 3.74
CA ILE A 249 20.73 -5.68 3.07
C ILE A 249 22.14 -5.12 3.20
N SER A 250 22.32 -3.83 2.94
CA SER A 250 23.61 -3.14 3.07
C SER A 250 24.19 -3.25 4.48
N SER A 251 23.32 -3.15 5.48
CA SER A 251 23.69 -3.29 6.90
C SER A 251 24.20 -4.70 7.22
N TYR A 252 23.55 -5.74 6.69
CA TYR A 252 24.01 -7.14 6.81
C TYR A 252 25.36 -7.35 6.14
N GLU A 253 25.49 -6.87 4.91
CA GLU A 253 26.70 -7.04 4.09
C GLU A 253 27.92 -6.39 4.75
N ASN A 254 27.78 -5.14 5.17
CA ASN A 254 28.85 -4.42 5.84
C ASN A 254 29.15 -5.01 7.24
N GLY A 255 28.11 -5.30 8.03
CA GLY A 255 28.26 -5.89 9.36
C GLY A 255 29.00 -7.23 9.33
N PHE A 256 28.63 -8.11 8.40
CA PHE A 256 29.29 -9.40 8.25
C PHE A 256 30.69 -9.29 7.64
N ALA A 257 30.93 -8.37 6.70
CA ALA A 257 32.28 -8.07 6.20
C ALA A 257 33.24 -7.67 7.33
N ALA A 258 32.78 -6.83 8.27
CA ALA A 258 33.57 -6.44 9.43
C ALA A 258 33.86 -7.62 10.38
N TYR A 259 32.92 -8.56 10.53
CA TYR A 259 33.13 -9.80 11.29
C TYR A 259 34.18 -10.70 10.64
N LEU A 260 34.11 -10.90 9.33
CA LEU A 260 35.11 -11.65 8.56
C LEU A 260 36.51 -11.06 8.74
N LYS A 261 36.63 -9.73 8.63
CA LYS A 261 37.90 -9.02 8.86
C LYS A 261 38.48 -9.30 10.25
N LYS A 262 37.67 -9.15 11.29
CA LYS A 262 38.11 -9.38 12.69
C LYS A 262 38.58 -10.83 12.90
N LYS A 263 37.86 -11.81 12.35
CA LYS A 263 38.23 -13.23 12.46
C LYS A 263 39.50 -13.55 11.67
N PHE A 264 39.65 -12.97 10.48
CA PHE A 264 40.88 -13.10 9.70
C PHE A 264 42.09 -12.52 10.44
N GLU A 265 41.96 -11.34 11.03
CA GLU A 265 43.02 -10.67 11.80
C GLU A 265 43.42 -11.45 13.06
N SER A 266 42.49 -12.18 13.68
CA SER A 266 42.78 -12.98 14.88
C SER A 266 43.45 -14.32 14.58
N ILE A 267 43.08 -15.00 13.49
CA ILE A 267 43.69 -16.29 13.11
C ILE A 267 44.99 -16.08 12.30
N GLY A 268 45.08 -14.98 11.54
CA GLY A 268 46.24 -14.67 10.69
C GLY A 268 46.28 -15.43 9.36
N ARG A 269 45.19 -16.08 8.94
CA ARG A 269 45.01 -16.73 7.63
C ARG A 269 43.60 -16.51 7.09
N LYS A 270 43.43 -16.78 5.79
CA LYS A 270 42.10 -16.83 5.17
C LYS A 270 41.24 -17.93 5.78
N LEU A 271 39.95 -17.66 5.85
CA LEU A 271 38.92 -18.56 6.34
C LEU A 271 38.53 -19.56 5.24
N GLU A 272 38.31 -20.80 5.63
CA GLU A 272 37.59 -21.75 4.78
C GLU A 272 36.12 -21.33 4.65
N LEU A 273 35.46 -21.78 3.59
CA LEU A 273 34.05 -21.43 3.37
C LEU A 273 33.14 -21.94 4.50
N ILE A 274 33.47 -23.09 5.09
CA ILE A 274 32.73 -23.64 6.23
C ILE A 274 32.88 -22.76 7.48
N GLU A 275 34.09 -22.29 7.77
CA GLU A 275 34.36 -21.35 8.87
C GLU A 275 33.60 -20.02 8.66
N ALA A 276 33.51 -19.55 7.42
CA ALA A 276 32.72 -18.36 7.10
C ALA A 276 31.21 -18.59 7.30
N HIS A 277 30.70 -19.79 7.04
CA HIS A 277 29.30 -20.13 7.32
C HIS A 277 28.99 -20.21 8.81
N GLU A 278 29.89 -20.79 9.60
CA GLU A 278 29.80 -20.82 11.06
C GLU A 278 29.83 -19.39 11.61
N LEU A 279 30.77 -18.57 11.15
CA LEU A 279 30.88 -17.17 11.53
C LEU A 279 29.62 -16.36 11.16
N PHE A 280 28.96 -16.67 10.04
CA PHE A 280 27.69 -16.03 9.70
C PHE A 280 26.60 -16.38 10.71
N ASN A 281 26.51 -17.65 11.12
CA ASN A 281 25.52 -18.07 12.12
C ASN A 281 25.81 -17.41 13.48
N GLU A 282 27.08 -17.26 13.86
CA GLU A 282 27.49 -16.51 15.05
C GLU A 282 27.07 -15.03 14.95
N PHE A 283 27.38 -14.37 13.84
CA PHE A 283 26.97 -13.00 13.56
C PHE A 283 25.44 -12.83 13.65
N GLU A 284 24.69 -13.76 13.07
CA GLU A 284 23.23 -13.73 13.10
C GLU A 284 22.69 -13.84 14.53
N ASN A 285 23.20 -14.78 15.33
CA ASN A 285 22.80 -14.96 16.73
C ASN A 285 23.14 -13.74 17.59
N LEU A 286 24.28 -13.09 17.35
CA LEU A 286 24.69 -11.90 18.11
C LEU A 286 23.89 -10.65 17.75
N THR A 287 23.30 -10.62 16.54
CA THR A 287 22.60 -9.44 16.02
C THR A 287 21.09 -9.63 15.92
N ILE A 288 20.57 -10.79 16.32
CA ILE A 288 19.15 -11.14 16.18
C ILE A 288 18.21 -10.12 16.83
N GLU A 289 18.48 -9.72 18.07
CA GLU A 289 17.65 -8.77 18.81
C GLU A 289 17.66 -7.36 18.17
N ILE A 290 18.74 -7.02 17.48
CA ILE A 290 18.88 -5.73 16.78
C ILE A 290 18.13 -5.77 15.44
N TYR A 291 18.26 -6.87 14.70
CA TYR A 291 17.72 -6.96 13.35
C TYR A 291 16.29 -7.51 13.27
N GLU A 292 15.77 -8.24 14.26
CA GLU A 292 14.44 -8.83 14.13
C GLU A 292 13.34 -7.80 13.87
N PRO A 293 13.28 -6.65 14.57
CA PRO A 293 12.29 -5.61 14.24
C PRO A 293 12.45 -5.06 12.81
N LEU A 294 13.70 -4.96 12.32
CA LEU A 294 14.00 -4.48 10.97
C LEU A 294 13.64 -5.52 9.91
N ARG A 295 13.86 -6.82 10.19
CA ARG A 295 13.46 -7.94 9.35
C ARG A 295 11.94 -8.02 9.27
N GLU A 296 11.23 -7.94 10.38
CA GLU A 296 9.76 -7.94 10.39
C GLU A 296 9.20 -6.77 9.60
N LYS A 297 9.78 -5.58 9.76
CA LYS A 297 9.43 -4.42 8.94
C LYS A 297 9.68 -4.68 7.46
N ALA A 298 10.86 -5.15 7.08
CA ALA A 298 11.19 -5.46 5.68
C ALA A 298 10.25 -6.51 5.08
N ARG A 299 9.95 -7.58 5.81
CA ARG A 299 9.01 -8.66 5.40
C ARG A 299 7.61 -8.10 5.19
N SER A 300 7.12 -7.28 6.12
CA SER A 300 5.81 -6.64 6.04
C SER A 300 5.72 -5.68 4.85
N LEU A 301 6.73 -4.82 4.66
CA LEU A 301 6.76 -3.88 3.54
C LEU A 301 6.80 -4.61 2.19
N MET A 302 7.68 -5.60 2.04
CA MET A 302 7.78 -6.40 0.81
C MET A 302 6.46 -7.09 0.52
N ALA A 303 5.93 -7.88 1.46
CA ALA A 303 4.72 -8.66 1.24
C ALA A 303 3.49 -7.78 0.96
N SER A 304 3.35 -6.66 1.68
CA SER A 304 2.18 -5.79 1.55
C SER A 304 2.25 -4.93 0.29
N ARG A 305 3.39 -4.28 0.03
CA ARG A 305 3.55 -3.37 -1.11
C ARG A 305 3.60 -4.16 -2.43
N ASP A 306 4.26 -5.31 -2.48
CA ASP A 306 4.30 -6.13 -3.70
C ASP A 306 2.91 -6.70 -4.03
N MET A 307 2.15 -7.15 -3.02
CA MET A 307 0.78 -7.62 -3.23
C MET A 307 -0.16 -6.50 -3.69
N ALA A 308 -0.02 -5.28 -3.15
CA ALA A 308 -0.90 -4.15 -3.47
C ALA A 308 -0.55 -3.46 -4.79
N LEU A 309 0.74 -3.33 -5.11
CA LEU A 309 1.24 -2.49 -6.21
C LEU A 309 1.73 -3.32 -7.41
N ARG A 310 2.17 -4.55 -7.19
CA ARG A 310 2.70 -5.43 -8.24
C ARG A 310 1.83 -6.64 -8.53
N ASP A 311 0.80 -6.87 -7.73
CA ASP A 311 -0.01 -8.09 -7.72
C ASP A 311 0.86 -9.36 -7.54
N ALA A 312 1.91 -9.25 -6.72
CA ALA A 312 2.89 -10.30 -6.50
C ALA A 312 2.77 -10.87 -5.08
N LEU A 313 2.48 -12.17 -4.98
CA LEU A 313 2.30 -12.87 -3.71
C LEU A 313 3.57 -13.61 -3.29
N HIS A 314 4.05 -13.30 -2.09
CA HIS A 314 5.12 -14.03 -1.42
C HIS A 314 4.53 -15.09 -0.49
N GLU A 315 4.47 -16.34 -0.92
CA GLU A 315 3.86 -17.42 -0.11
C GLU A 315 4.50 -17.55 1.28
N LYS A 316 5.82 -17.40 1.38
CA LYS A 316 6.54 -17.50 2.67
C LYS A 316 6.34 -16.28 3.58
N LEU A 317 5.91 -15.15 3.01
CA LEU A 317 5.66 -13.91 3.74
C LEU A 317 4.16 -13.58 3.85
N LYS A 318 3.28 -14.52 3.51
CA LYS A 318 1.82 -14.31 3.52
C LYS A 318 1.29 -13.81 4.87
N SER A 319 1.84 -14.29 5.99
CA SER A 319 1.47 -13.84 7.33
C SER A 319 1.88 -12.41 7.65
N TYR A 320 2.78 -11.82 6.86
CA TYR A 320 3.23 -10.43 6.99
C TYR A 320 2.45 -9.46 6.11
N ILE A 321 1.51 -9.94 5.28
CA ILE A 321 0.66 -9.08 4.46
C ILE A 321 -0.24 -8.25 5.39
N GLY A 322 -0.04 -6.95 5.33
CA GLY A 322 -0.77 -5.95 6.09
C GLY A 322 -1.41 -4.91 5.19
N ILE A 323 -1.81 -3.81 5.83
CA ILE A 323 -2.45 -2.68 5.18
C ILE A 323 -1.38 -1.74 4.62
N VAL A 324 -1.52 -1.36 3.36
CA VAL A 324 -0.72 -0.29 2.73
C VAL A 324 -1.37 1.05 3.06
N SER A 325 -0.57 1.99 3.55
CA SER A 325 -1.05 3.29 3.98
C SER A 325 -1.34 4.22 2.79
N SER A 326 -2.13 5.27 3.01
CA SER A 326 -2.39 6.28 1.99
C SER A 326 -1.12 7.00 1.57
N GLU A 327 -0.18 7.19 2.51
CA GLU A 327 1.13 7.79 2.25
C GLU A 327 1.98 6.91 1.35
N ASP A 328 1.95 5.58 1.53
CA ASP A 328 2.64 4.66 0.62
C ASP A 328 2.06 4.71 -0.79
N PHE A 329 0.72 4.79 -0.95
CA PHE A 329 0.12 5.00 -2.26
C PHE A 329 0.57 6.33 -2.88
N GLU A 330 0.52 7.43 -2.13
CA GLU A 330 0.99 8.74 -2.62
C GLU A 330 2.47 8.71 -3.01
N LYS A 331 3.30 8.05 -2.20
CA LYS A 331 4.74 7.90 -2.41
C LYS A 331 5.09 7.16 -3.71
N PHE A 332 4.30 6.16 -4.12
CA PHE A 332 4.63 5.29 -5.26
C PHE A 332 3.81 5.52 -6.53
N ILE A 333 2.62 6.13 -6.42
CA ILE A 333 1.73 6.40 -7.56
C ILE A 333 1.09 7.80 -7.54
N GLY A 334 1.42 8.63 -6.54
CA GLY A 334 0.91 9.99 -6.36
C GLY A 334 1.46 11.03 -7.32
N GLU A 335 1.16 12.30 -7.06
CA GLU A 335 1.53 13.41 -7.96
C GLU A 335 3.03 13.68 -7.97
N HIS A 336 3.69 13.51 -6.82
CA HIS A 336 5.14 13.69 -6.67
C HIS A 336 5.94 12.43 -7.03
N SER A 337 5.26 11.35 -7.42
CA SER A 337 5.87 10.08 -7.79
C SER A 337 6.40 10.11 -9.23
N ILE A 338 7.57 10.71 -9.42
CA ILE A 338 8.27 10.80 -10.72
C ILE A 338 9.02 9.52 -11.08
N SER A 339 9.33 9.34 -12.37
CA SER A 339 10.20 8.26 -12.82
C SER A 339 11.64 8.44 -12.33
N LEU A 340 12.42 7.35 -12.33
CA LEU A 340 13.83 7.42 -11.95
C LEU A 340 14.62 8.32 -12.91
N GLU A 341 14.30 8.25 -14.20
CA GLU A 341 14.91 9.07 -15.26
C GLU A 341 14.67 10.56 -15.01
N GLU A 342 13.43 10.95 -14.73
CA GLU A 342 13.08 12.33 -14.39
C GLU A 342 13.82 12.79 -13.13
N ARG A 343 13.87 11.97 -12.08
CA ARG A 343 14.59 12.31 -10.84
C ARG A 343 16.08 12.53 -11.08
N ILE A 344 16.71 11.67 -11.89
CA ILE A 344 18.12 11.81 -12.22
C ILE A 344 18.35 13.10 -12.99
N GLU A 345 17.48 13.46 -13.94
CA GLU A 345 17.62 14.69 -14.71
C GLU A 345 17.44 15.94 -13.82
N GLU A 346 16.46 15.97 -12.92
CA GLU A 346 16.27 17.06 -11.95
C GLU A 346 17.50 17.26 -11.04
N ASN A 347 18.14 16.16 -10.64
CA ASN A 347 19.27 16.18 -9.72
C ASN A 347 20.64 16.15 -10.40
N LYS A 348 20.69 16.14 -11.73
CA LYS A 348 21.92 15.99 -12.53
C LYS A 348 22.98 17.02 -12.21
N GLU A 349 22.58 18.28 -12.02
CA GLU A 349 23.49 19.36 -11.68
C GLU A 349 24.01 19.26 -10.23
N VAL A 350 23.28 18.60 -9.33
CA VAL A 350 23.77 18.26 -7.99
C VAL A 350 24.83 17.17 -8.10
N PHE A 351 24.57 16.11 -8.87
CA PHE A 351 25.52 15.01 -9.08
C PHE A 351 26.81 15.45 -9.78
N LYS A 352 26.72 16.33 -10.80
CA LYS A 352 27.89 16.91 -11.46
C LYS A 352 28.76 17.71 -10.48
N ARG A 353 28.15 18.47 -9.56
CA ARG A 353 28.88 19.23 -8.53
C ARG A 353 29.55 18.33 -7.49
N LEU A 354 28.92 17.21 -7.12
CA LEU A 354 29.51 16.22 -6.21
C LEU A 354 30.66 15.44 -6.85
N LYS A 355 30.62 15.17 -8.16
CA LYS A 355 31.70 14.49 -8.91
C LYS A 355 32.98 15.34 -9.05
N GLY A 356 32.86 16.68 -8.94
CA GLY A 356 33.98 17.61 -9.05
C GLY A 356 34.70 17.92 -7.73
N ARG A 357 34.29 17.26 -6.63
CA ARG A 357 35.00 17.25 -5.35
C ARG A 357 35.69 15.91 -5.18
#